data_AF-A0A935CS51-F1
#
_entry.id   AF-A0A935CS51-F1
#
_cell.length_a   1.000
_cell.length_b   1.000
_cell.length_c   1.000
_cell.angle_alpha   90.00
_cell.angle_beta   90.00
_cell.angle_gamma   90.00
#
_symmetry.space_group_name_H-M   'P 1'
#
loop_
_entity.id
_entity.type
_entity.pdbx_description
1 polymer ?
#
loop_
_entity_poly.entity_id
_entity_poly.type
_entity_poly.pdbx_seq_one_letter_code
_entity_poly.pdbx_strand_id
1 'polypeptide(L)'
;MPARTLYEPFGAPLATPREGAPKYTGHQYDLGTGLSYAQQRYYDHQLGVFYSPDPMAVDTHSAINFNRYAYANNSPYRFVDPDGRSAIVTE
;
A
#
# COMPACT_ATOMS: atom_id res chain seq x y z
N MET A 1 -22.23 8.32 14.17
CA MET A 1 -21.36 9.21 13.36
C MET A 1 -20.41 8.31 12.58
N PRO A 2 -20.30 8.43 11.24
CA PRO A 2 -19.23 7.74 10.52
C PRO A 2 -17.89 8.24 11.05
N ALA A 3 -17.00 7.32 11.44
CA ALA A 3 -15.65 7.69 11.84
C ALA A 3 -14.86 8.08 10.58
N ARG A 4 -14.25 9.26 10.58
CA ARG A 4 -13.35 9.69 9.51
C ARG A 4 -11.91 9.38 9.94
N THR A 5 -11.21 8.58 9.15
CA THR A 5 -9.77 8.35 9.32
C THR A 5 -9.03 9.16 8.26
N LEU A 6 -8.02 9.92 8.70
CA LEU A 6 -7.13 10.67 7.82
C LEU A 6 -5.83 9.90 7.66
N TYR A 7 -5.28 9.95 6.46
CA TYR A 7 -4.08 9.23 6.08
C TYR A 7 -3.03 10.17 5.50
N GLU A 8 -1.77 9.89 5.78
CA GLU A 8 -0.62 10.47 5.09
C GLU A 8 -0.53 9.96 3.64
N PRO A 9 0.33 10.53 2.78
CA PRO A 9 0.41 10.16 1.36
C PRO A 9 0.58 8.66 1.12
N PHE A 10 1.35 7.99 1.96
CA PHE A 10 1.63 6.55 1.91
C PHE A 10 0.67 5.71 2.75
N GLY A 11 -0.43 6.28 3.23
CA GLY A 11 -1.48 5.56 3.93
C GLY A 11 -1.25 5.34 5.42
N ALA A 12 -0.24 5.97 6.02
CA ALA A 12 -0.07 5.94 7.46
C ALA A 12 -1.23 6.68 8.13
N PRO A 13 -1.95 6.04 9.06
CA PRO A 13 -3.10 6.66 9.69
C PRO A 13 -2.64 7.73 10.70
N LEU A 14 -3.21 8.93 10.61
CA LEU A 14 -2.91 10.03 11.55
C LEU A 14 -3.46 9.80 12.96
N ALA A 15 -4.32 8.80 13.12
CA ALA A 15 -4.84 8.34 14.40
C ALA A 15 -5.09 6.83 14.32
N THR A 16 -4.94 6.11 15.43
CA THR A 16 -5.15 4.66 15.47
C THR A 16 -6.52 4.31 14.88
N PRO A 17 -6.58 3.56 13.76
CA PRO A 17 -7.83 3.19 13.14
C PRO A 17 -8.64 2.31 14.08
N ARG A 18 -9.96 2.50 14.11
CA ARG A 18 -10.84 1.58 14.83
C ARG A 18 -10.80 0.20 14.15
N GLU A 19 -10.89 -0.85 14.94
CA GLU A 19 -11.04 -2.21 14.43
C GLU A 19 -12.23 -2.27 13.46
N GLY A 20 -12.01 -2.75 12.23
CA GLY A 20 -13.02 -2.82 11.17
C GLY A 20 -13.32 -1.52 10.42
N ALA A 21 -12.60 -0.41 10.64
CA ALA A 21 -12.73 0.79 9.81
C ALA A 21 -12.33 0.54 8.33
N PRO A 22 -12.90 1.25 7.34
CA PRO A 22 -12.42 1.22 5.96
C PRO A 22 -10.97 1.68 5.94
N LYS A 23 -10.13 0.92 5.25
CA LYS A 23 -8.68 1.02 5.36
C LYS A 23 -8.10 1.59 4.09
N TYR A 24 -6.87 2.11 4.19
CA TYR A 24 -6.18 2.70 3.05
C TYR A 24 -6.20 1.73 1.86
N THR A 25 -6.72 2.22 0.73
CA THR A 25 -6.90 1.49 -0.54
C THR A 25 -7.65 0.16 -0.47
N GLY A 26 -8.38 -0.11 0.61
CA GLY A 26 -9.16 -1.35 0.80
C GLY A 26 -8.39 -2.51 1.44
N HIS A 27 -7.12 -2.31 1.80
CA HIS A 27 -6.24 -3.35 2.33
C HIS A 27 -6.47 -3.67 3.81
N GLN A 28 -6.19 -4.90 4.24
CA GLN A 28 -6.39 -5.29 5.64
C GLN A 28 -5.23 -4.82 6.52
N TYR A 29 -5.41 -3.69 7.21
CA TYR A 29 -4.50 -3.19 8.25
C TYR A 29 -4.49 -4.08 9.50
N ASP A 30 -3.33 -4.57 9.89
CA ASP A 30 -3.12 -5.31 11.12
C ASP A 30 -2.62 -4.37 12.22
N LEU A 31 -3.40 -4.22 13.29
CA LEU A 31 -3.06 -3.36 14.43
C LEU A 31 -1.90 -3.91 15.27
N GLY A 32 -1.65 -5.22 15.24
CA GLY A 32 -0.58 -5.85 16.00
C GLY A 32 0.79 -5.61 15.39
N THR A 33 0.86 -5.52 14.06
CA THR A 33 2.12 -5.30 13.32
C THR A 33 2.26 -3.87 12.77
N GLY A 34 1.16 -3.14 12.63
CA GLY A 34 1.14 -1.83 11.99
C GLY A 34 1.24 -1.87 10.47
N LEU A 35 1.11 -3.05 9.86
CA LEU A 35 1.25 -3.30 8.42
C LEU A 35 -0.13 -3.47 7.76
N SER A 36 -0.22 -3.18 6.47
CA SER A 36 -1.39 -3.55 5.66
C SER A 36 -1.12 -4.77 4.80
N TYR A 37 -2.00 -5.75 4.87
CA TYR A 37 -1.98 -6.88 3.96
C TYR A 37 -2.67 -6.52 2.65
N ALA A 38 -1.87 -6.40 1.60
CA ALA A 38 -2.30 -6.12 0.24
C ALA A 38 -2.38 -7.41 -0.59
N GLN A 39 -2.94 -8.48 -0.03
CA GLN A 39 -3.09 -9.83 -0.62
C GLN A 39 -1.77 -10.57 -0.90
N GLN A 40 -0.85 -10.02 -1.67
CA GLN A 40 0.39 -10.70 -2.05
C GLN A 40 1.56 -10.31 -1.15
N ARG A 41 1.50 -9.11 -0.57
CA ARG A 41 2.57 -8.54 0.24
C ARG A 41 2.02 -7.77 1.43
N TYR A 42 2.84 -7.67 2.46
CA TYR A 42 2.63 -6.74 3.56
C TYR A 42 3.25 -5.39 3.20
N TYR A 43 2.49 -4.33 3.41
CA TYR A 43 2.85 -2.95 3.14
C TYR A 43 3.09 -2.20 4.44
N ASP A 44 4.25 -1.55 4.53
CA ASP A 44 4.62 -0.68 5.63
C ASP A 44 4.28 0.77 5.29
N HIS A 45 3.29 1.31 5.98
CA HIS A 45 2.83 2.67 5.79
C HIS A 45 3.81 3.74 6.31
N GLN A 46 4.62 3.42 7.32
CA GLN A 46 5.59 4.35 7.90
C GLN A 46 6.78 4.53 6.96
N LEU A 47 7.21 3.44 6.32
CA LEU A 47 8.32 3.46 5.36
C LEU A 47 7.88 3.74 3.92
N GLY A 48 6.60 3.51 3.59
CA GLY A 48 6.09 3.68 2.23
C GLY A 48 6.55 2.58 1.26
N VAL A 49 6.93 1.41 1.77
CA VAL A 49 7.45 0.28 0.98
C VAL A 49 6.80 -1.04 1.37
N PHE A 50 6.86 -2.03 0.48
CA PHE A 50 6.51 -3.40 0.83
C PHE A 50 7.59 -4.05 1.70
N TYR A 51 7.17 -4.93 2.60
CA TYR A 51 8.06 -5.68 3.49
C TYR A 51 8.78 -6.83 2.76
N SER A 52 8.20 -7.31 1.65
CA SER A 52 8.76 -8.37 0.82
C SER A 52 8.93 -7.91 -0.64
N PRO A 53 9.90 -8.47 -1.36
CA PRO A 53 10.07 -8.18 -2.78
C PRO A 53 8.87 -8.69 -3.59
N ASP A 54 8.50 -7.94 -4.63
CA ASP A 54 7.43 -8.30 -5.57
C ASP A 54 7.67 -9.69 -6.18
N PRO A 55 6.73 -10.64 -6.09
CA PRO A 55 6.90 -11.96 -6.72
C PRO A 55 6.98 -11.90 -8.25
N MET A 56 6.55 -10.81 -8.90
CA MET A 56 6.65 -10.65 -10.34
C MET A 56 8.11 -10.49 -10.80
N ALA A 57 8.40 -11.04 -11.98
CA ALA A 57 9.68 -10.83 -12.65
C ALA A 57 9.83 -9.37 -13.07
N VAL A 58 11.07 -8.86 -13.04
CA VAL A 58 11.38 -7.52 -13.52
C VAL A 58 11.07 -7.46 -15.02
N ASP A 59 10.30 -6.45 -15.42
CA ASP A 59 10.07 -6.13 -16.82
C ASP A 59 11.31 -5.44 -17.38
N THR A 60 12.02 -6.16 -18.24
CA THR A 60 13.23 -5.69 -18.90
C THR A 60 12.98 -4.62 -19.97
N HIS A 61 11.71 -4.39 -20.36
CA HIS A 61 11.35 -3.42 -21.39
C HIS A 61 11.00 -2.04 -20.81
N SER A 62 10.25 -1.98 -19.70
CA SER A 62 9.87 -0.69 -19.08
C SER A 62 10.75 -0.27 -17.90
N ALA A 63 11.48 -1.22 -17.28
CA ALA A 63 12.24 -1.02 -16.04
C ALA A 63 11.42 -0.44 -14.87
N ILE A 64 10.10 -0.36 -14.96
CA ILE A 64 9.26 0.34 -13.99
C ILE A 64 9.18 -0.40 -12.65
N ASN A 65 9.27 -1.74 -12.68
CA ASN A 65 9.23 -2.62 -11.52
C ASN A 65 10.61 -3.09 -11.06
N PHE A 66 11.69 -2.36 -11.41
CA PHE A 66 13.05 -2.67 -10.94
C PHE A 66 13.15 -2.54 -9.41
N ASN A 67 12.45 -1.54 -8.84
CA ASN A 67 12.27 -1.44 -7.40
C ASN A 67 11.14 -2.36 -6.95
N ARG A 68 11.50 -3.60 -6.59
CA ARG A 68 10.57 -4.65 -6.15
C ARG A 68 9.92 -4.39 -4.78
N TYR A 69 10.27 -3.30 -4.10
CA TYR A 69 9.68 -2.90 -2.82
C TYR A 69 8.78 -1.67 -2.94
N ALA A 70 8.73 -1.02 -4.11
CA ALA A 70 7.98 0.21 -4.28
C ALA A 70 6.47 -0.03 -4.18
N TYR A 71 5.78 0.81 -3.40
CA TYR A 71 4.33 0.91 -3.43
C TYR A 71 3.90 1.96 -4.46
N ALA A 72 2.86 1.66 -5.25
CA ALA A 72 2.25 2.62 -6.17
C ALA A 72 3.24 3.37 -7.09
N ASN A 73 4.31 2.70 -7.55
CA ASN A 73 5.42 3.31 -8.30
C ASN A 73 6.01 4.58 -7.64
N ASN A 74 6.08 4.62 -6.31
CA ASN A 74 6.50 5.77 -5.50
C ASN A 74 5.63 7.04 -5.68
N SER A 75 4.43 6.92 -6.26
CA SER A 75 3.51 8.03 -6.44
C SER A 75 2.09 7.65 -5.99
N PRO A 76 1.87 7.48 -4.67
CA PRO A 76 0.61 6.99 -4.10
C PRO A 76 -0.58 7.95 -4.22
N TYR A 77 -0.35 9.18 -4.70
CA TYR A 77 -1.41 10.12 -5.08
C TYR A 77 -2.02 9.82 -6.45
N ARG A 78 -1.22 9.26 -7.36
CA ARG A 78 -1.60 9.00 -8.75
C ARG A 78 -1.90 7.53 -9.01
N PHE A 79 -1.29 6.65 -8.22
CA PHE A 79 -1.43 5.22 -8.38
C PHE A 79 -1.83 4.53 -7.08
N VAL A 80 -2.49 3.39 -7.23
CA VAL A 80 -2.83 2.46 -6.15
C VAL A 80 -2.40 1.06 -6.58
N ASP A 81 -1.86 0.27 -5.66
CA ASP A 81 -1.59 -1.15 -5.88
C ASP A 81 -2.72 -1.99 -5.25
N PRO A 82 -3.67 -2.55 -6.03
CA PRO A 82 -4.87 -3.21 -5.51
C PRO A 82 -4.64 -4.63 -4.99
N ASP A 83 -3.60 -5.31 -5.46
CA ASP A 83 -3.31 -6.71 -5.12
C ASP A 83 -1.87 -6.93 -4.66
N GLY A 84 -1.09 -5.86 -4.49
CA GLY A 84 0.30 -5.93 -4.09
C GLY A 84 1.21 -6.48 -5.18
N ARG A 85 0.91 -6.27 -6.46
CA ARG A 85 1.76 -6.66 -7.60
C ARG A 85 1.96 -5.56 -8.63
N SER A 86 0.96 -4.70 -8.81
CA SER A 86 1.03 -3.68 -9.85
C SER A 86 0.24 -2.43 -9.49
N ALA A 87 0.90 -1.29 -9.69
CA ALA A 87 0.29 0.01 -9.52
C ALA A 87 -0.62 0.33 -10.73
N ILE A 88 -1.87 0.71 -10.47
CA ILE A 88 -2.84 1.20 -11.45
C ILE A 88 -3.12 2.68 -11.22
N VAL A 89 -3.49 3.42 -12.27
CA VAL A 89 -3.89 4.84 -12.15
C VAL A 89 -5.23 4.95 -11.43
N THR A 90 -5.33 5.87 -10.48
CA THR A 90 -6.61 6.27 -9.87
C THR A 90 -7.35 7.26 -10.76
N GLU A 91 -8.65 7.01 -11.01
CA GLU A 91 -9.56 7.93 -11.71
C GLU A 91 -9.83 9.23 -10.92
#